data_AF-A0A9E8MU47-F1
#
_entry.id   AF-A0A9E8MU47-F1
#
_cell.length_a   1.000
_cell.length_b   1.000
_cell.length_c   1.000
_cell.angle_alpha   90.00
_cell.angle_beta   90.00
_cell.angle_gamma   90.00
#
_symmetry.space_group_name_H-M   'P 1'
#
loop_
_entity.id
_entity.type
_entity.pdbx_description
1 polymer ?
#
loop_
_entity_poly.entity_id
_entity_poly.type
_entity_poly.pdbx_seq_one_letter_code
_entity_poly.pdbx_strand_id
1 'polypeptide(L)' 'MKKTQQDILTEISTLRRTIEENYPELQKYLDETRETLPQGGIGGEIDVDSLKNHRDSLKSLIDKYKKQEK' A
#
# COMPACT_ATOMS: atom_id res chain seq x y z
N MET A 1 18.84 11.75 2.23
CA MET A 1 18.98 10.30 2.46
C MET A 1 18.19 9.57 1.39
N LYS A 2 18.81 8.66 0.62
CA LYS A 2 18.08 7.81 -0.34
C LYS A 2 17.18 6.87 0.46
N LYS A 3 15.86 6.94 0.27
CA LYS A 3 14.92 5.97 0.85
C LYS A 3 15.29 4.58 0.33
N THR A 4 15.68 3.69 1.24
CA THR A 4 15.98 2.30 0.90
C THR A 4 14.68 1.53 0.68
N GLN A 5 14.77 0.36 0.06
CA GLN A 5 13.63 -0.54 -0.11
C GLN A 5 12.90 -0.82 1.22
N GLN A 6 13.67 -0.95 2.31
CA GLN A 6 13.13 -1.11 3.66
C GLN A 6 12.31 0.09 4.15
N ASP A 7 12.70 1.33 3.79
CA ASP A 7 11.93 2.53 4.15
C ASP A 7 10.55 2.52 3.49
N ILE A 8 10.49 2.13 2.21
CA ILE A 8 9.24 2.05 1.44
C ILE A 8 8.36 0.93 1.99
N LEU A 9 8.92 -0.24 2.31
CA LEU A 9 8.20 -1.35 2.94
C LEU A 9 7.64 -0.97 4.31
N THR A 10 8.41 -0.19 5.09
CA THR A 10 7.96 0.35 6.37
C THR A 10 6.79 1.32 6.15
N GLU A 11 6.90 2.25 5.19
CA GLU A 11 5.81 3.18 4.85
C GLU A 11 4.53 2.43 4.41
N ILE A 12 4.66 1.41 3.56
CA ILE A 12 3.53 0.56 3.14
C ILE A 12 2.88 -0.07 4.36
N SER A 13 3.67 -0.65 5.27
CA SER A 13 3.16 -1.32 6.47
C SER A 13 2.45 -0.34 7.40
N THR A 14 3.00 0.86 7.59
CA THR A 14 2.37 1.94 8.36
C THR A 14 1.07 2.40 7.70
N LEU A 15 1.03 2.57 6.38
CA LEU A 15 -0.17 2.96 5.65
C LEU A 15 -1.26 1.89 5.76
N ARG A 16 -0.91 0.61 5.62
CA ARG A 16 -1.86 -0.50 5.81
C ARG A 16 -2.42 -0.52 7.22
N ARG A 17 -1.57 -0.40 8.24
CA ARG A 17 -2.03 -0.31 9.63
C ARG A 17 -2.91 0.91 9.88
N THR A 18 -2.58 2.05 9.29
CA THR A 18 -3.41 3.26 9.37
C THR A 18 -4.78 3.03 8.75
N ILE A 19 -4.84 2.34 7.60
CA ILE A 19 -6.09 1.92 6.97
C ILE A 19 -6.84 0.96 7.89
N GLU A 20 -6.17 -0.01 8.47
CA GLU A 20 -6.80 -0.99 9.36
C GLU A 20 -7.42 -0.33 10.60
N GLU A 21 -6.70 0.62 11.22
CA GLU A 21 -7.12 1.28 12.47
C GLU A 21 -8.07 2.47 12.25
N ASN A 22 -7.91 3.24 11.17
CA ASN A 22 -8.64 4.50 10.95
C ASN A 22 -9.62 4.47 9.78
N TYR A 23 -9.43 3.55 8.83
CA TYR A 23 -10.25 3.46 7.61
C TYR A 23 -10.68 2.00 7.35
N PRO A 24 -11.42 1.36 8.28
CA PRO A 24 -11.84 -0.04 8.12
C PRO A 24 -12.59 -0.28 6.80
N GLU A 25 -13.34 0.71 6.32
CA GLU A 25 -14.01 0.73 5.01
C GLU A 25 -13.05 0.54 3.82
N LEU A 26 -11.80 0.99 3.95
CA LEU A 26 -10.79 0.89 2.91
C LEU A 26 -10.08 -0.47 2.90
N GLN A 27 -10.21 -1.28 3.97
CA GLN A 27 -9.64 -2.63 4.02
C GLN A 27 -10.18 -3.52 2.89
N LYS A 28 -11.44 -3.35 2.46
CA LYS A 28 -12.04 -4.12 1.36
C LYS A 28 -11.24 -3.99 0.06
N TYR A 29 -10.77 -2.78 -0.25
CA TYR A 29 -9.94 -2.53 -1.43
C TYR A 29 -8.52 -3.11 -1.29
N LEU A 30 -8.02 -3.25 -0.06
CA LEU A 30 -6.72 -3.89 0.19
C LEU A 30 -6.78 -5.40 -0.06
N ASP A 31 -7.86 -6.05 0.33
CA ASP A 31 -8.07 -7.48 0.13
C ASP A 31 -8.31 -7.81 -1.36
N GLU A 32 -9.14 -7.02 -2.05
CA GLU A 32 -9.35 -7.18 -3.50
C GLU A 32 -8.05 -6.99 -4.31
N THR A 33 -7.15 -6.12 -3.84
CA THR A 33 -5.83 -5.95 -4.48
C THR A 33 -4.90 -7.15 -4.23
N ARG A 34 -5.07 -7.88 -3.12
CA ARG A 34 -4.29 -9.11 -2.85
C ARG A 34 -4.72 -10.27 -3.73
N GLU A 35 -5.98 -10.33 -4.14
CA GLU A 35 -6.48 -11.35 -5.07
C GLU A 35 -5.99 -11.13 -6.51
N THR A 36 -5.75 -9.87 -6.89
CA THR A 36 -5.26 -9.49 -8.23
C THR A 36 -3.75 -9.40 -8.33
N LEU A 37 -3.03 -9.30 -7.21
CA LEU A 37 -1.60 -9.55 -7.19
C LEU A 37 -1.38 -11.06 -7.33
N PRO A 38 -0.63 -11.53 -8.34
CA PRO A 38 -0.27 -12.93 -8.38
C PRO A 38 0.38 -13.27 -7.03
N GLN A 39 0.06 -14.44 -6.48
CA GLN A 39 0.83 -15.09 -5.42
C GLN A 39 2.25 -15.46 -5.94
N GLY A 40 2.87 -14.57 -6.72
CA GLY A 40 4.16 -14.70 -7.35
C GLY A 40 5.21 -14.54 -6.27
N GLY A 41 5.88 -15.65 -5.98
CA GLY A 41 6.82 -15.81 -4.91
C GLY A 41 7.80 -14.65 -4.74
N ILE A 42 8.19 -14.48 -3.48
CA ILE A 42 9.25 -13.61 -2.97
C ILE A 42 10.61 -14.10 -3.51
N GLY A 43 10.79 -14.10 -4.84
CA GLY A 43 11.93 -14.72 -5.53
C GLY A 43 12.36 -14.02 -6.82
N GLY A 44 11.56 -13.10 -7.37
CA GLY A 44 12.02 -12.14 -8.37
C GLY A 44 12.33 -10.82 -7.68
N GLU A 45 13.44 -10.16 -8.02
CA GLU A 45 13.85 -8.86 -7.47
C GLU A 45 12.64 -7.92 -7.39
N ILE A 46 12.11 -7.72 -6.19
CA ILE A 46 11.01 -6.79 -5.96
C ILE A 46 11.57 -5.41 -6.26
N ASP A 47 11.23 -4.91 -7.44
CA ASP A 47 11.74 -3.63 -7.91
C ASP A 47 11.24 -2.51 -6.97
N VAL A 48 12.17 -1.63 -6.61
CA VAL A 48 11.89 -0.49 -5.72
C VAL A 48 10.76 0.38 -6.27
N ASP A 49 10.63 0.45 -7.60
CA ASP A 49 9.58 1.18 -8.29
C ASP A 49 8.21 0.50 -8.12
N SER A 50 8.15 -0.83 -8.15
CA SER A 50 6.91 -1.58 -7.83
C SER A 50 6.44 -1.31 -6.40
N LEU A 51 7.38 -1.26 -5.44
CA LEU A 51 7.06 -0.91 -4.05
C LEU A 51 6.59 0.54 -3.91
N LYS A 52 7.22 1.47 -4.63
CA LYS A 52 6.77 2.88 -4.66
C LYS A 52 5.36 3.00 -5.23
N ASN A 53 5.07 2.31 -6.33
CA ASN A 53 3.76 2.31 -6.95
C ASN A 53 2.68 1.73 -6.03
N HIS A 54 3.01 0.66 -5.29
CA HIS A 54 2.12 0.12 -4.28
C HIS A 54 1.87 1.11 -3.13
N ARG A 55 2.92 1.73 -2.59
CA ARG A 55 2.82 2.77 -1.56
C ARG A 55 1.96 3.95 -2.04
N ASP A 56 2.18 4.41 -3.26
CA ASP A 56 1.45 5.55 -3.82
C ASP A 56 -0.03 5.23 -4.02
N SER A 57 -0.34 4.02 -4.46
CA SER A 57 -1.72 3.52 -4.57
C SER A 57 -2.44 3.55 -3.22
N LEU A 58 -1.80 3.03 -2.16
CA LEU A 58 -2.35 3.08 -0.79
C LEU A 58 -2.59 4.50 -0.32
N LYS A 59 -1.63 5.40 -0.57
CA LYS A 59 -1.73 6.81 -0.19
C LYS A 59 -2.85 7.53 -0.95
N SER A 60 -2.98 7.25 -2.24
CA SER A 60 -4.06 7.78 -3.10
C SER A 60 -5.43 7.27 -2.63
N LEU A 61 -5.52 6.02 -2.20
CA LEU A 61 -6.75 5.44 -1.65
C LEU A 61 -7.22 6.22 -0.41
N ILE A 62 -6.30 6.47 0.54
CA ILE A 62 -6.56 7.26 1.75
C ILE A 62 -6.91 8.70 1.38
N ASP A 63 -6.17 9.33 0.45
CA ASP A 63 -6.41 10.72 0.04
C ASP A 63 -7.78 10.90 -0.63
N LYS A 64 -8.16 9.99 -1.54
CA LYS A 64 -9.48 9.98 -2.16
C LYS A 64 -10.58 9.83 -1.12
N TYR A 65 -10.42 8.89 -0.19
CA TYR A 65 -11.40 8.69 0.88
C TYR A 65 -11.54 9.95 1.74
N LYS A 66 -10.44 10.53 2.20
CA LYS A 66 -10.42 11.80 2.96
C LYS A 66 -11.07 12.96 2.20
N LYS A 67 -10.95 13.00 0.88
CA LYS A 67 -11.59 14.01 0.03
C LYS A 67 -13.07 13.78 -0.18
N GLN A 68 -13.52 12.52 -0.21
CA GLN A 68 -14.94 12.18 -0.35
C GLN A 68 -15.71 12.32 0.97
N GLU A 69 -15.05 12.16 2.12
CA GLU A 69 -15.65 12.40 3.44
C GLU A 69 -15.74 13.89 3.83
N LYS A 70 -15.38 14.82 2.93
CA LYS A 70 -15.34 16.26 3.18
C LYS A 70 -16.41 17.00 2.39
#